data_AF-A0A7S4S9X5-F1
#
_entry.id   AF-A0A7S4S9X5-F1
#
_cell.length_a   1.000
_cell.length_b   1.000
_cell.length_c   1.000
_cell.angle_alpha   90.00
_cell.angle_beta   90.00
_cell.angle_gamma   90.00
#
_symmetry.space_group_name_H-M   'P 1'
#
loop_
_entity.id
_entity.type
_entity.pdbx_description
1 polymer ?
#
loop_
_entity_poly.entity_id
_entity_poly.type
_entity_poly.pdbx_seq_one_letter_code
_entity_poly.pdbx_strand_id
1 'polypeptide(L)'
;MGAGGGPAAASSDALLNAVLALIVLGILAWKGLDSYWRSSRKAAAAAARLVPSGAPAGVADADVPAEHDDPTAAESEHEVGEELELPVDDLHFGLPRCRIRAPGLESLPTMIKWAPENFDAFQLDVGRVYLGTFGVWVVQGMKSNRLLYAMKKQGGTDMAKCVVVEPPPPKTMEDYDNDTPDTYGTDLAKIQLIP
;
A
#
# COMPACT_ATOMS: atom_id res chain seq x y z
N MET A 1 71.80 15.55 -14.24
CA MET A 1 71.11 15.09 -15.48
C MET A 1 70.62 13.68 -15.21
N GLY A 2 69.36 13.28 -15.28
CA GLY A 2 68.06 13.91 -15.41
C GLY A 2 67.07 12.79 -15.06
N ALA A 3 66.18 13.01 -14.09
CA ALA A 3 65.22 11.99 -13.66
C ALA A 3 63.90 12.22 -14.39
N GLY A 4 63.62 11.38 -15.39
CA GLY A 4 62.33 11.32 -16.09
C GLY A 4 61.36 10.43 -15.32
N GLY A 5 60.46 11.05 -14.55
CA GLY A 5 59.31 10.39 -13.96
C GLY A 5 58.16 10.32 -14.97
N GLY A 6 57.86 9.12 -15.48
CA GLY A 6 56.73 8.88 -16.37
C GLY A 6 55.40 8.80 -15.60
N PRO A 7 54.35 9.54 -15.99
CA PRO A 7 53.02 9.36 -15.45
C PRO A 7 52.22 8.43 -16.37
N ALA A 8 51.99 7.18 -15.98
CA ALA A 8 51.19 6.27 -16.82
C ALA A 8 50.29 5.26 -16.09
N ALA A 9 50.21 5.28 -14.74
CA ALA A 9 49.41 4.30 -14.00
C ALA A 9 48.07 4.83 -13.43
N ALA A 10 47.80 6.14 -13.51
CA ALA A 10 46.62 6.74 -12.88
C ALA A 10 45.34 6.75 -13.75
N SER A 11 45.42 6.35 -15.02
CA SER A 11 44.31 6.54 -15.98
C SER A 11 43.26 5.44 -15.96
N SER A 12 43.62 4.19 -15.65
CA SER A 12 42.69 3.05 -15.68
C SER A 12 41.72 3.06 -14.49
N ASP A 13 42.22 3.36 -13.28
CA ASP A 13 41.39 3.41 -12.07
C ASP A 13 40.43 4.61 -12.11
N ALA A 14 40.89 5.74 -12.66
CA ALA A 14 40.05 6.90 -12.89
C ALA A 14 38.90 6.61 -13.87
N LEU A 15 39.19 5.86 -14.95
CA LEU A 15 38.18 5.45 -15.92
C LEU A 15 37.15 4.50 -15.28
N LEU A 16 37.61 3.49 -14.53
CA LEU A 16 36.72 2.54 -13.88
C LEU A 16 35.80 3.21 -12.85
N ASN A 17 36.36 4.11 -12.04
CA ASN A 17 35.58 4.87 -11.06
C ASN A 17 34.57 5.80 -11.72
N ALA A 18 34.93 6.43 -12.85
CA ALA A 18 34.01 7.26 -13.62
C ALA A 18 32.83 6.43 -14.20
N VAL A 19 33.09 5.23 -14.70
CA VAL A 19 32.06 4.32 -15.21
C VAL A 19 31.12 3.87 -14.08
N LEU A 20 31.66 3.49 -12.92
CA LEU A 20 30.85 3.10 -11.76
C LEU A 20 29.96 4.25 -11.28
N ALA A 21 30.49 5.48 -11.21
CA ALA A 21 29.71 6.65 -10.84
C ALA A 21 28.55 6.89 -11.82
N LEU A 22 28.78 6.73 -13.13
CA LEU A 22 27.72 6.86 -14.15
C LEU A 22 26.64 5.79 -14.01
N ILE A 23 26.99 4.54 -13.68
CA ILE A 23 26.03 3.47 -13.45
C ILE A 23 25.14 3.78 -12.23
N VAL A 24 25.74 4.21 -11.12
CA VAL A 24 24.98 4.59 -9.91
C VAL A 24 24.04 5.75 -10.20
N LEU A 25 24.50 6.78 -10.91
CA LEU A 25 23.66 7.90 -11.33
C LEU A 25 22.52 7.45 -12.25
N GLY A 26 22.76 6.50 -13.15
CA GLY A 26 21.73 5.91 -14.01
C GLY A 26 20.64 5.18 -13.22
N ILE A 27 21.01 4.38 -12.22
CA ILE A 27 20.06 3.67 -11.34
C ILE A 27 19.24 4.67 -10.52
N LEU A 28 19.88 5.71 -9.96
CA LEU A 28 19.19 6.75 -9.19
C LEU A 28 18.24 7.57 -10.08
N ALA A 29 18.66 7.92 -11.28
CA ALA A 29 17.82 8.63 -12.25
C ALA A 29 16.61 7.80 -12.68
N TRP A 30 16.80 6.51 -12.96
CA TRP A 30 15.69 5.61 -13.28
C TRP A 30 14.70 5.49 -12.11
N LYS A 31 15.18 5.27 -10.89
CA LYS A 31 14.28 5.17 -9.71
C LYS A 31 13.53 6.48 -9.43
N GLY A 32 14.20 7.61 -9.62
CA GLY A 32 13.57 8.94 -9.53
C GLY A 32 12.50 9.15 -10.61
N LEU A 33 12.79 8.71 -11.83
CA LEU A 33 11.83 8.74 -12.93
C LEU A 33 10.62 7.84 -12.63
N ASP A 34 10.81 6.60 -12.20
CA ASP A 34 9.69 5.70 -11.86
C ASP A 34 8.76 6.30 -10.78
N SER A 35 9.33 6.95 -9.77
CA SER A 35 8.57 7.70 -8.77
C SER A 35 7.77 8.87 -9.37
N TYR A 36 8.38 9.62 -10.29
CA TYR A 36 7.72 10.73 -11.00
C TYR A 36 6.57 10.26 -11.90
N TRP A 37 6.73 9.15 -12.63
CA TRP A 37 5.66 8.60 -13.48
C TRP A 37 4.48 8.07 -12.64
N ARG A 38 4.76 7.48 -11.47
CA ARG A 38 3.71 7.06 -10.51
C ARG A 38 2.96 8.26 -9.93
N SER A 39 3.62 9.37 -9.62
CA SER A 39 2.98 10.56 -9.07
C SER A 39 2.19 11.35 -10.13
N SER A 40 2.69 11.44 -11.36
CA SER A 40 2.00 12.13 -12.46
C SER A 40 0.74 11.39 -12.95
N ARG A 41 0.73 10.05 -12.93
CA ARG A 41 -0.51 9.27 -13.18
C ARG A 41 -1.58 9.52 -12.11
N LYS A 42 -1.20 9.72 -10.84
CA LYS A 42 -2.13 10.11 -9.77
C LYS A 42 -2.71 11.52 -9.99
N ALA A 43 -1.88 12.47 -10.45
CA ALA A 43 -2.34 13.83 -10.73
C ALA A 43 -3.26 13.91 -11.97
N ALA A 44 -2.98 13.13 -13.03
CA ALA A 44 -3.83 13.08 -14.22
C ALA A 44 -5.22 12.48 -13.94
N ALA A 45 -5.30 11.44 -13.09
CA ALA A 45 -6.58 10.88 -12.64
C ALA A 45 -7.38 11.88 -11.77
N ALA A 46 -6.72 12.72 -10.99
CA ALA A 46 -7.37 13.78 -10.21
C ALA A 46 -7.87 14.94 -11.09
N ALA A 47 -7.11 15.33 -12.12
CA ALA A 47 -7.50 16.40 -13.04
C ALA A 47 -8.67 16.01 -13.98
N ALA A 48 -8.77 14.73 -14.36
CA ALA A 48 -9.89 14.22 -15.17
C ALA A 48 -11.25 14.30 -14.45
N ARG A 49 -11.28 14.46 -13.12
CA ARG A 49 -12.50 14.62 -12.31
C ARG A 49 -12.99 16.08 -12.19
N LEU A 50 -12.27 17.05 -12.75
CA LEU A 50 -12.61 18.48 -12.69
C LEU A 50 -13.22 19.02 -13.99
N VAL A 51 -13.92 18.19 -14.77
CA VAL A 51 -14.74 18.71 -15.87
C VAL A 51 -15.99 19.39 -15.28
N PRO A 52 -16.13 20.72 -15.40
CA PRO A 52 -17.29 21.42 -14.86
C PRO A 52 -18.47 21.17 -15.79
N SER A 53 -19.46 20.42 -15.32
CA SER A 53 -20.78 20.37 -15.95
C SER A 53 -21.45 21.73 -15.79
N GLY A 54 -21.44 22.52 -16.86
CA GLY A 54 -22.13 23.81 -16.90
C GLY A 54 -23.62 23.64 -17.15
N ALA A 55 -24.44 24.11 -16.21
CA ALA A 55 -25.87 24.40 -16.41
C ALA A 55 -26.32 25.46 -15.37
N PRO A 56 -27.37 26.26 -15.66
CA PRO A 56 -27.30 27.71 -15.48
C PRO A 56 -27.99 28.28 -14.23
N ALA A 57 -27.72 29.58 -14.04
CA ALA A 57 -28.07 30.44 -12.92
C ALA A 57 -29.57 30.67 -12.66
N GLY A 58 -29.89 30.89 -11.37
CA GLY A 58 -31.17 31.31 -10.78
C GLY A 58 -31.62 30.31 -9.72
N VAL A 59 -32.05 30.64 -8.50
CA VAL A 59 -32.66 31.84 -7.91
C VAL A 59 -32.42 31.80 -6.38
N ALA A 60 -32.57 32.96 -5.76
CA ALA A 60 -32.35 33.37 -4.37
C ALA A 60 -32.84 32.48 -3.20
N ASP A 61 -32.08 32.59 -2.11
CA ASP A 61 -32.40 32.54 -0.67
C ASP A 61 -33.53 31.62 -0.18
N ALA A 62 -33.12 30.53 0.48
CA ALA A 62 -33.82 29.96 1.61
C ALA A 62 -32.80 29.32 2.58
N ASP A 63 -32.83 29.79 3.82
CA ASP A 63 -32.06 29.33 4.98
C ASP A 63 -32.45 27.87 5.31
N VAL A 64 -31.71 26.91 4.74
CA VAL A 64 -31.89 25.46 4.96
C VAL A 64 -30.76 25.01 5.89
N PRO A 65 -31.05 24.30 7.00
CA PRO A 65 -30.02 23.75 7.87
C PRO A 65 -29.07 22.93 7.02
N ALA A 66 -27.75 23.16 7.14
CA ALA A 66 -26.73 22.43 6.40
C ALA A 66 -26.97 20.92 6.56
N GLU A 67 -27.61 20.31 5.55
CA GLU A 67 -27.54 18.89 5.34
C GLU A 67 -26.05 18.60 5.23
N HIS A 68 -25.58 17.82 6.20
CA HIS A 68 -24.31 17.14 6.08
C HIS A 68 -24.44 16.36 4.76
N ASP A 69 -23.89 16.90 3.68
CA ASP A 69 -23.62 16.17 2.44
C ASP A 69 -22.76 14.99 2.88
N ASP A 70 -23.42 13.90 3.23
CA ASP A 70 -22.82 12.61 3.45
C ASP A 70 -22.13 12.31 2.12
N PRO A 71 -20.78 12.39 2.04
CA PRO A 71 -20.10 12.31 0.78
C PRO A 71 -20.42 10.94 0.23
N THR A 72 -21.38 10.94 -0.71
CA THR A 72 -21.94 9.80 -1.43
C THR A 72 -20.91 8.70 -1.42
N ALA A 73 -21.18 7.65 -0.65
CA ALA A 73 -20.41 6.42 -0.65
C ALA A 73 -20.21 6.06 -2.12
N ALA A 74 -19.04 6.40 -2.65
CA ALA A 74 -18.73 6.19 -4.04
C ALA A 74 -18.90 4.70 -4.22
N GLU A 75 -19.94 4.30 -4.98
CA GLU A 75 -20.28 2.91 -5.21
C GLU A 75 -18.97 2.20 -5.51
N SER A 76 -18.61 1.29 -4.59
CA SER A 76 -17.36 0.56 -4.68
C SER A 76 -17.28 -0.02 -6.08
N GLU A 77 -16.21 0.29 -6.83
CA GLU A 77 -15.97 -0.28 -8.17
C GLU A 77 -16.01 -1.82 -8.17
N HIS A 78 -15.97 -2.43 -6.99
CA HIS A 78 -15.97 -3.87 -6.76
C HIS A 78 -17.13 -4.32 -5.87
N GLU A 79 -17.74 -5.45 -6.22
CA GLU A 79 -18.85 -6.04 -5.49
C GLU A 79 -18.36 -6.93 -4.34
N VAL A 80 -19.12 -7.01 -3.25
CA VAL A 80 -18.82 -7.96 -2.17
C VAL A 80 -18.91 -9.38 -2.72
N GLY A 81 -17.87 -10.18 -2.48
CA GLY A 81 -17.69 -11.52 -3.03
C GLY A 81 -16.86 -11.58 -4.31
N GLU A 82 -16.49 -10.44 -4.90
CA GLU A 82 -15.60 -10.40 -6.06
C GLU A 82 -14.19 -10.90 -5.70
N GLU A 83 -13.61 -11.73 -6.58
CA GLU A 83 -12.24 -12.19 -6.45
C GLU A 83 -11.28 -11.24 -7.18
N LEU A 84 -10.23 -10.81 -6.49
CA LEU A 84 -9.24 -9.87 -6.98
C LEU A 84 -7.82 -10.40 -6.77
N GLU A 85 -6.89 -10.02 -7.64
CA GLU A 85 -5.46 -10.16 -7.39
C GLU A 85 -4.86 -8.78 -7.13
N LEU A 86 -4.39 -8.57 -5.91
CA LEU A 86 -3.86 -7.28 -5.46
C LEU A 86 -2.37 -7.41 -5.10
N PRO A 87 -1.53 -6.40 -5.39
CA PRO A 87 -0.16 -6.39 -4.92
C PRO A 87 -0.10 -6.46 -3.39
N VAL A 88 0.75 -7.34 -2.85
CA VAL A 88 0.92 -7.51 -1.40
C VAL A 88 1.30 -6.19 -0.72
N ASP A 89 2.04 -5.32 -1.42
CA ASP A 89 2.46 -4.02 -0.92
C ASP A 89 1.31 -3.01 -0.77
N ASP A 90 0.26 -3.12 -1.58
CA ASP A 90 -0.89 -2.21 -1.55
C ASP A 90 -1.92 -2.60 -0.46
N LEU A 91 -1.82 -3.82 0.06
CA LEU A 91 -2.67 -4.31 1.16
C LEU A 91 -2.21 -3.75 2.51
N HIS A 92 -3.16 -3.22 3.27
CA HIS A 92 -2.97 -2.68 4.61
C HIS A 92 -3.51 -3.65 5.65
N PHE A 93 -2.86 -3.70 6.82
CA PHE A 93 -3.37 -4.48 7.95
C PHE A 93 -4.66 -3.85 8.48
N GLY A 94 -5.70 -4.65 8.68
CA GLY A 94 -6.95 -4.19 9.29
C GLY A 94 -6.98 -4.26 10.80
N LEU A 95 -6.04 -5.02 11.39
CA LEU A 95 -5.93 -5.13 12.85
C LEU A 95 -4.50 -4.78 13.30
N PRO A 96 -4.35 -3.94 14.35
CA PRO A 96 -3.05 -3.61 14.94
C PRO A 96 -2.35 -4.81 15.59
N ARG A 97 -3.12 -5.85 15.89
CA ARG A 97 -2.64 -7.05 16.59
C ARG A 97 -2.74 -8.26 15.68
N CYS A 98 -1.67 -9.05 15.62
CA CYS A 98 -1.62 -10.30 14.88
C CYS A 98 -1.30 -11.46 15.83
N ARG A 99 -2.17 -12.46 15.88
CA ARG A 99 -1.94 -13.66 16.71
C ARG A 99 -0.86 -14.55 16.10
N ILE A 100 0.05 -15.03 16.94
CA ILE A 100 1.10 -15.96 16.54
C ILE A 100 0.51 -17.32 16.19
N ARG A 101 -0.66 -17.68 16.73
CA ARG A 101 -1.40 -18.92 16.47
C ARG A 101 -2.87 -18.63 16.13
N ALA A 102 -3.41 -19.33 15.15
CA ALA A 102 -4.82 -19.27 14.79
C ALA A 102 -5.33 -20.68 14.40
N PRO A 103 -6.59 -21.05 14.74
CA PRO A 103 -7.17 -22.30 14.28
C PRO A 103 -7.14 -22.40 12.74
N GLY A 104 -6.80 -23.58 12.22
CA GLY A 104 -6.80 -23.85 10.78
C GLY A 104 -5.61 -23.28 10.00
N LEU A 105 -4.59 -22.74 10.67
CA LEU A 105 -3.33 -22.30 10.05
C LEU A 105 -2.13 -22.77 10.88
N GLU A 106 -1.02 -23.06 10.20
CA GLU A 106 0.28 -23.33 10.85
C GLU A 106 0.77 -22.14 11.66
N SER A 107 1.77 -22.33 12.53
CA SER A 107 2.35 -21.25 13.35
C SER A 107 2.98 -20.14 12.50
N LEU A 108 2.96 -18.88 12.98
CA LEU A 108 3.46 -17.74 12.20
C LEU A 108 4.96 -17.88 11.85
N PRO A 109 5.83 -18.35 12.76
CA PRO A 109 7.23 -18.65 12.42
C PRO A 109 7.40 -19.72 11.33
N THR A 110 6.45 -20.64 11.19
CA THR A 110 6.46 -21.64 10.12
C THR A 110 6.04 -21.00 8.80
N MET A 111 4.96 -20.21 8.82
CA MET A 111 4.43 -19.52 7.64
C MET A 111 5.44 -18.55 7.01
N ILE A 112 6.22 -17.83 7.82
CA ILE A 112 7.27 -16.92 7.32
C ILE A 112 8.36 -17.67 6.51
N LYS A 113 8.48 -18.98 6.70
CA LYS A 113 9.43 -19.84 5.97
C LYS A 113 8.78 -20.58 4.80
N TRP A 114 7.50 -20.36 4.55
CA TRP A 114 6.81 -20.96 3.42
C TRP A 114 7.43 -20.48 2.11
N ALA A 115 7.34 -21.35 1.10
CA ALA A 115 7.59 -20.95 -0.27
C ALA A 115 6.39 -20.12 -0.78
N PRO A 116 6.60 -19.18 -1.72
CA PRO A 116 5.53 -18.32 -2.22
C PRO A 116 4.28 -19.09 -2.68
N GLU A 117 4.47 -20.25 -3.30
CA GLU A 117 3.41 -21.08 -3.87
C GLU A 117 2.47 -21.65 -2.80
N ASN A 118 2.93 -21.77 -1.55
CA ASN A 118 2.06 -22.21 -0.45
C ASN A 118 1.00 -21.16 -0.12
N PHE A 119 1.26 -19.88 -0.42
CA PHE A 119 0.28 -18.82 -0.20
C PHE A 119 -0.85 -18.83 -1.24
N ASP A 120 -0.62 -19.42 -2.42
CA ASP A 120 -1.62 -19.48 -3.51
C ASP A 120 -2.86 -20.31 -3.16
N ALA A 121 -2.76 -21.16 -2.13
CA ALA A 121 -3.84 -21.97 -1.59
C ALA A 121 -4.78 -21.18 -0.67
N PHE A 122 -4.46 -19.92 -0.36
CA PHE A 122 -5.24 -19.08 0.54
C PHE A 122 -5.75 -17.83 -0.19
N GLN A 123 -6.98 -17.44 0.14
CA GLN A 123 -7.54 -16.15 -0.22
C GLN A 123 -7.57 -15.24 1.01
N LEU A 124 -7.30 -13.95 0.81
CA LEU A 124 -7.40 -12.92 1.83
C LEU A 124 -8.76 -12.22 1.75
N ASP A 125 -9.44 -12.12 2.88
CA ASP A 125 -10.63 -11.27 2.97
C ASP A 125 -10.17 -9.80 2.99
N VAL A 126 -10.64 -8.98 2.05
CA VAL A 126 -10.25 -7.56 1.95
C VAL A 126 -11.48 -6.66 1.87
N GLY A 127 -11.44 -5.55 2.60
CA GLY A 127 -12.44 -4.48 2.52
C GLY A 127 -11.80 -3.19 2.03
N ARG A 128 -12.53 -2.39 1.25
CA ARG A 128 -12.10 -1.06 0.83
C ARG A 128 -12.53 -0.04 1.89
N VAL A 129 -11.56 0.56 2.59
CA VAL A 129 -11.81 1.58 3.62
C VAL A 129 -11.45 2.95 3.04
N TYR A 130 -12.36 3.92 3.20
CA TYR A 130 -12.14 5.29 2.73
C TYR A 130 -11.69 6.19 3.87
N LEU A 131 -10.57 6.89 3.66
CA LEU A 131 -10.02 7.91 4.54
C LEU A 131 -10.15 9.25 3.82
N GLY A 132 -11.29 9.93 4.02
CA GLY A 132 -11.67 11.09 3.22
C GLY A 132 -11.93 10.67 1.77
N THR A 133 -11.16 11.20 0.81
CA THR A 133 -11.29 10.89 -0.61
C THR A 133 -10.43 9.70 -1.08
N PHE A 134 -9.59 9.15 -0.20
CA PHE A 134 -8.64 8.09 -0.53
C PHE A 134 -9.13 6.73 -0.04
N GLY A 135 -9.28 5.78 -0.95
CA GLY A 135 -9.64 4.39 -0.61
C GLY A 135 -8.39 3.51 -0.49
N VAL A 136 -8.31 2.71 0.57
CA VAL A 136 -7.27 1.70 0.80
C VAL A 136 -7.87 0.31 0.92
N TRP A 137 -7.14 -0.69 0.43
CA TRP A 137 -7.49 -2.09 0.64
C TRP A 137 -6.93 -2.57 1.98
N VAL A 138 -7.81 -3.08 2.82
CA VAL A 138 -7.51 -3.48 4.18
C VAL A 138 -7.89 -4.94 4.37
N VAL A 139 -6.95 -5.78 4.80
CA VAL A 139 -7.26 -7.18 5.12
C VAL A 139 -8.14 -7.29 6.37
N GLN A 140 -9.21 -8.06 6.25
CA GLN A 140 -10.19 -8.28 7.30
C GLN A 140 -10.00 -9.62 8.00
N GLY A 141 -10.17 -9.60 9.32
CA GLY A 141 -10.11 -10.78 10.15
C GLY A 141 -8.69 -11.26 10.51
N MET A 142 -8.60 -11.99 11.61
CA MET A 142 -7.34 -12.46 12.19
C MET A 142 -6.54 -13.38 11.25
N LYS A 143 -7.22 -14.17 10.43
CA LYS A 143 -6.61 -15.13 9.49
C LYS A 143 -5.89 -14.40 8.36
N SER A 144 -6.60 -13.50 7.67
CA SER A 144 -6.06 -12.72 6.54
C SER A 144 -4.95 -11.78 7.00
N ASN A 145 -5.11 -11.14 8.18
CA ASN A 145 -4.08 -10.28 8.76
C ASN A 145 -2.76 -11.03 9.00
N ARG A 146 -2.86 -12.28 9.43
CA ARG A 146 -1.71 -13.15 9.71
C ARG A 146 -1.04 -13.69 8.45
N LEU A 147 -1.82 -14.04 7.43
CA LEU A 147 -1.31 -14.41 6.11
C LEU A 147 -0.58 -13.24 5.45
N LEU A 148 -1.18 -12.04 5.48
CA LEU A 148 -0.53 -10.83 4.96
C LEU A 148 0.78 -10.53 5.69
N TYR A 149 0.81 -10.71 7.01
CA TYR A 149 2.04 -10.54 7.79
C TYR A 149 3.12 -11.51 7.33
N ALA A 150 2.77 -12.79 7.16
CA ALA A 150 3.70 -13.81 6.68
C ALA A 150 4.22 -13.49 5.27
N MET A 151 3.34 -13.13 4.32
CA MET A 151 3.71 -12.75 2.95
C MET A 151 4.68 -11.56 2.94
N LYS A 152 4.32 -10.45 3.60
CA LYS A 152 5.18 -9.25 3.67
C LYS A 152 6.50 -9.53 4.39
N LYS A 153 6.52 -10.40 5.40
CA LYS A 153 7.73 -10.69 6.18
C LYS A 153 8.68 -11.67 5.47
N GLN A 154 8.14 -12.66 4.78
CA GLN A 154 8.90 -13.64 4.00
C GLN A 154 9.56 -12.95 2.81
N GLY A 155 8.80 -12.12 2.08
CA GLY A 155 9.26 -11.41 0.89
C GLY A 155 9.38 -12.34 -0.33
N GLY A 156 8.82 -11.95 -1.46
CA GLY A 156 8.84 -12.75 -2.70
C GLY A 156 7.47 -13.21 -3.19
N THR A 157 6.40 -12.95 -2.42
CA THR A 157 5.02 -12.99 -2.92
C THR A 157 4.61 -11.59 -3.35
N ASP A 158 4.51 -11.36 -4.66
CA ASP A 158 4.19 -10.03 -5.22
C ASP A 158 2.68 -9.76 -5.23
N MET A 159 1.87 -10.78 -5.49
CA MET A 159 0.41 -10.70 -5.63
C MET A 159 -0.28 -11.60 -4.61
N ALA A 160 -1.40 -11.13 -4.07
CA ALA A 160 -2.27 -11.91 -3.19
C ALA A 160 -3.64 -12.08 -3.82
N LYS A 161 -4.16 -13.31 -3.76
CA LYS A 161 -5.56 -13.62 -4.09
C LYS A 161 -6.45 -13.13 -2.97
N CYS A 162 -7.43 -12.33 -3.32
CA CYS A 162 -8.28 -11.62 -2.38
C CYS A 162 -9.76 -11.86 -2.73
N VAL A 163 -10.63 -11.83 -1.72
CA VAL A 163 -12.07 -11.78 -1.88
C VAL A 163 -12.58 -10.51 -1.20
N VAL A 164 -13.39 -9.73 -1.92
CA VAL A 164 -13.94 -8.49 -1.39
C VAL A 164 -15.00 -8.81 -0.35
N VAL A 165 -14.85 -8.27 0.86
CA VAL A 165 -15.81 -8.38 1.96
C VAL A 165 -16.28 -7.00 2.37
N GLU A 166 -17.38 -6.95 3.12
CA GLU A 166 -17.87 -5.71 3.70
C GLU A 166 -16.79 -5.09 4.59
N PRO A 167 -16.47 -3.78 4.43
CA PRO A 167 -15.51 -3.12 5.30
C PRO A 167 -16.04 -3.12 6.75
N PRO A 168 -15.14 -3.10 7.75
CA PRO A 168 -15.54 -3.05 9.14
C PRO A 168 -16.31 -1.75 9.37
N PRO A 169 -17.35 -1.77 10.24
CA PRO A 169 -18.11 -0.56 10.52
C PRO A 169 -17.17 0.53 11.04
N PRO A 170 -17.42 1.80 10.68
CA PRO A 170 -16.65 2.91 11.22
C PRO A 170 -16.69 2.83 12.74
N LYS A 171 -15.53 3.00 13.39
CA LYS A 171 -15.47 3.09 14.85
C LYS A 171 -16.35 4.23 15.33
N THR A 172 -17.19 3.95 16.31
CA THR A 172 -18.00 4.97 16.96
C THR A 172 -17.14 5.79 17.91
N MET A 173 -17.60 6.98 18.33
CA MET A 173 -16.89 7.81 19.33
C MET A 173 -16.55 7.03 20.62
N GLU A 174 -17.36 6.04 20.99
CA GLU A 174 -17.14 5.17 22.15
C GLU A 174 -15.98 4.17 21.95
N ASP A 175 -15.67 3.81 20.70
CA ASP A 175 -14.57 2.91 20.35
C ASP A 175 -13.20 3.61 20.32
N TYR A 176 -13.17 4.96 20.26
CA TYR A 176 -11.92 5.73 20.31
C TYR A 176 -11.26 5.68 21.70
N ASP A 177 -12.04 5.48 22.76
CA ASP A 177 -11.53 5.30 24.13
C ASP A 177 -10.86 3.93 24.33
N ASN A 178 -11.11 2.95 23.45
CA ASN A 178 -10.33 1.72 23.36
C ASN A 178 -9.02 2.01 22.62
N ASP A 179 -8.05 2.54 23.37
CA ASP A 179 -6.62 2.93 23.18
C ASP A 179 -5.76 2.13 22.16
N THR A 180 -6.36 1.62 21.10
CA THR A 180 -5.76 0.80 20.05
C THR A 180 -5.78 1.65 18.79
N PRO A 181 -4.65 2.29 18.44
CA PRO A 181 -4.60 3.15 17.28
C PRO A 181 -4.97 2.34 16.04
N ASP A 182 -5.86 2.90 15.22
CA ASP A 182 -6.17 2.37 13.90
C ASP A 182 -4.90 2.42 13.07
N THR A 183 -4.26 1.26 12.93
CA THR A 183 -3.08 1.10 12.09
C THR A 183 -3.52 0.54 10.76
N TYR A 184 -4.36 1.30 10.05
CA TYR A 184 -4.52 1.12 8.60
C TYR A 184 -3.19 1.52 7.95
N GLY A 185 -2.23 0.60 7.99
CA GLY A 185 -0.86 0.83 7.60
C GLY A 185 -0.27 -0.40 6.92
N THR A 186 0.73 -0.16 6.10
CA THR A 186 1.52 -1.21 5.44
C THR A 186 2.71 -1.67 6.29
N ASP A 187 2.99 -0.96 7.38
CA ASP A 187 4.21 -1.11 8.17
C ASP A 187 4.14 -2.28 9.16
N LEU A 188 4.95 -3.31 8.91
CA LEU A 188 5.10 -4.48 9.79
C LEU A 188 5.54 -4.12 11.20
N ALA A 189 6.35 -3.06 11.37
CA ALA A 189 6.91 -2.68 12.68
C ALA A 189 5.84 -2.15 13.64
N LYS A 190 4.67 -1.73 13.12
CA LYS A 190 3.54 -1.24 13.92
C LYS A 190 2.58 -2.34 14.33
N ILE A 191 2.74 -3.56 13.80
CA ILE A 191 1.88 -4.69 14.13
C ILE A 191 2.40 -5.39 15.40
N GLN A 192 1.57 -5.41 16.44
CA GLN A 192 1.86 -6.10 17.69
C GLN A 192 1.57 -7.59 17.54
N LEU A 193 2.62 -8.42 17.64
CA LEU A 193 2.46 -9.87 17.72
C LEU A 193 1.96 -10.26 19.12
N ILE A 194 0.83 -10.95 19.18
CA ILE A 194 0.26 -11.47 20.43
C ILE A 194 0.31 -13.01 20.45
N PRO A 195 0.59 -13.64 21.60
CA PRO A 195 0.67 -15.10 21.73
C PRO A 195 -0.57 -15.84 21.21
#